data_AF-A0A420CDB6-F1
#
_entry.id   AF-A0A420CDB6-F1
#
_cell.length_a   1.000
_cell.length_b   1.000
_cell.length_c   1.000
_cell.angle_alpha   90.00
_cell.angle_beta   90.00
_cell.angle_gamma   90.00
#
_symmetry.space_group_name_H-M   'P 1'
#
loop_
_entity.id
_entity.type
_entity.pdbx_description
1 polymer ?
#
loop_
_entity_poly.entity_id
_entity_poly.type
_entity_poly.pdbx_seq_one_letter_code
_entity_poly.pdbx_strand_id
1 'polypeptide(L)'
;MKVYYYFLFRIYKYFKDKRNESEFEALFSVIIVSSLILSFHLIGVYIIANYFNLVTVVTNKLYMVLFMVITGFINYYFFIRDEKFLNYGFQKDKKGGVYIIIYMILLGISLIIISNINRKKIFEERRRNLSIEQIEPGKSLIGDIVKWVEKNN
;
A
#
# COMPACT_ATOMS: atom_id res chain seq x y z
N MET A 1 12.35 16.52 7.92
CA MET A 1 11.17 17.30 8.37
C MET A 1 10.72 18.36 7.37
N LYS A 2 11.57 19.33 6.98
CA LYS A 2 11.17 20.43 6.07
C LYS A 2 10.52 19.97 4.76
N VAL A 3 11.04 18.91 4.12
CA VAL A 3 10.47 18.35 2.88
C VAL A 3 9.05 17.83 3.09
N TYR A 4 8.81 17.10 4.18
CA TYR A 4 7.48 16.57 4.50
C TYR A 4 6.50 17.69 4.83
N TYR A 5 6.91 18.66 5.65
CA TYR A 5 6.09 19.85 5.92
C TYR A 5 5.82 20.69 4.67
N TYR A 6 6.78 20.81 3.76
CA TYR A 6 6.54 21.44 2.47
C TYR A 6 5.48 20.66 1.67
N PHE A 7 5.55 19.32 1.65
CA PHE A 7 4.52 18.50 1.03
C PHE A 7 3.12 18.71 1.66
N LEU A 8 3.00 18.74 2.99
CA LEU A 8 1.74 19.05 3.68
C LEU A 8 1.23 20.46 3.32
N PHE A 9 2.11 21.46 3.34
CA PHE A 9 1.80 22.82 2.94
C PHE A 9 1.28 22.90 1.50
N ARG A 10 1.84 22.09 0.58
CA ARG A 10 1.39 22.04 -0.81
C ARG A 10 0.01 21.44 -0.97
N ILE A 11 -0.31 20.40 -0.20
CA ILE A 11 -1.66 19.85 -0.15
C ILE A 11 -2.62 20.93 0.38
N TYR A 12 -2.29 21.54 1.52
CA TYR A 12 -3.10 22.59 2.15
C TYR A 12 -3.40 23.73 1.17
N LYS A 13 -2.36 24.29 0.52
CA LYS A 13 -2.52 25.38 -0.46
C LYS A 13 -3.26 24.96 -1.72
N TYR A 14 -3.16 23.70 -2.14
CA TYR A 14 -3.96 23.22 -3.26
C TYR A 14 -5.45 23.27 -2.91
N PHE A 15 -5.85 22.70 -1.77
CA PHE A 15 -7.24 22.69 -1.35
C PHE A 15 -7.76 24.09 -1.01
N LYS A 16 -6.95 24.90 -0.32
CA LYS A 16 -7.32 26.27 0.02
C LYS A 16 -7.47 27.17 -1.21
N ASP A 17 -6.49 27.17 -2.12
CA ASP A 17 -6.47 28.13 -3.23
C ASP A 17 -7.24 27.64 -4.48
N LYS A 18 -7.26 26.32 -4.75
CA LYS A 18 -7.87 25.75 -5.98
C LYS A 18 -9.25 25.16 -5.75
N ARG A 19 -9.54 24.67 -4.55
CA ARG A 19 -10.86 24.12 -4.20
C ARG A 19 -11.70 25.10 -3.37
N ASN A 20 -11.09 26.20 -2.93
CA ASN A 20 -11.72 27.23 -2.10
C ASN A 20 -12.34 26.65 -0.81
N GLU A 21 -11.70 25.60 -0.27
CA GLU A 21 -12.12 24.94 0.97
C GLU A 21 -11.94 25.87 2.17
N SER A 22 -12.76 25.69 3.21
CA SER A 22 -12.54 26.32 4.52
C SER A 22 -11.21 25.85 5.14
N GLU A 23 -10.73 26.53 6.18
CA GLU A 23 -9.47 26.11 6.85
C GLU A 23 -9.58 24.69 7.41
N PHE A 24 -10.72 24.39 8.05
CA PHE A 24 -11.01 23.06 8.57
C PHE A 24 -11.02 21.98 7.48
N GLU A 25 -11.73 22.23 6.38
CA GLU A 25 -11.78 21.28 5.25
C GLU A 25 -10.39 21.08 4.62
N ALA A 26 -9.63 22.16 4.42
CA ALA A 26 -8.29 22.06 3.86
C ALA A 26 -7.34 21.27 4.77
N LEU A 27 -7.43 21.43 6.10
CA LEU A 27 -6.67 20.63 7.07
C LEU A 27 -7.10 19.16 7.04
N PHE A 28 -8.40 18.89 6.97
CA PHE A 28 -8.93 17.54 6.84
C PHE A 28 -8.43 16.86 5.56
N SER A 29 -8.44 17.58 4.44
CA SER A 29 -7.87 17.15 3.16
C SER A 29 -6.36 16.85 3.27
N VAL A 30 -5.60 17.66 4.02
CA VAL A 30 -4.18 17.40 4.32
C VAL A 30 -4.02 16.09 5.07
N ILE A 31 -4.83 15.82 6.10
CA ILE A 31 -4.79 14.58 6.87
C ILE A 31 -5.02 13.38 5.95
N ILE A 32 -6.10 13.38 5.19
CA ILE A 32 -6.46 12.24 4.34
C ILE A 32 -5.39 11.99 3.29
N VAL A 33 -5.05 13.01 2.49
CA VAL A 33 -4.17 12.84 1.33
C VAL A 33 -2.76 12.48 1.76
N SER A 34 -2.22 13.15 2.78
CA SER A 34 -0.86 12.85 3.25
C SER A 34 -0.77 11.48 3.91
N SER A 35 -1.80 11.06 4.67
CA SER A 35 -1.83 9.74 5.30
C SER A 35 -1.96 8.62 4.28
N LEU A 36 -2.76 8.83 3.23
CA LEU A 36 -2.90 7.86 2.14
C LEU A 36 -1.57 7.69 1.39
N ILE A 37 -0.92 8.79 1.01
CA ILE A 37 0.37 8.75 0.31
C ILE A 37 1.46 8.13 1.19
N LEU A 38 1.51 8.49 2.48
CA LEU A 38 2.44 7.91 3.43
C LEU A 38 2.21 6.40 3.59
N SER A 39 0.95 5.98 3.71
CA SER A 39 0.59 4.57 3.81
C SER A 39 1.05 3.78 2.59
N PHE A 40 0.78 4.29 1.38
CA PHE A 40 1.24 3.64 0.15
C PHE A 40 2.76 3.55 0.07
N HIS A 41 3.47 4.60 0.49
CA HIS A 41 4.93 4.57 0.55
C HIS A 41 5.44 3.50 1.52
N LEU A 42 4.89 3.44 2.74
CA LEU A 42 5.29 2.45 3.74
C LEU A 42 4.95 1.01 3.31
N ILE A 43 3.79 0.79 2.69
CA ILE A 43 3.42 -0.51 2.10
C ILE A 43 4.41 -0.88 0.99
N GLY A 44 4.78 0.06 0.13
CA GLY A 44 5.80 -0.16 -0.89
C GLY A 44 7.14 -0.61 -0.30
N VAL A 45 7.64 0.12 0.71
CA VAL A 45 8.86 -0.24 1.45
C VAL A 45 8.74 -1.63 2.09
N TYR A 46 7.60 -1.92 2.73
CA TYR A 46 7.34 -3.20 3.36
C TYR A 46 7.40 -4.38 2.37
N ILE A 47 6.79 -4.24 1.19
CA ILE A 47 6.83 -5.28 0.17
C ILE A 47 8.25 -5.43 -0.41
N ILE A 48 8.98 -4.33 -0.61
CA ILE A 48 10.40 -4.39 -1.03
C ILE A 48 11.24 -5.13 0.01
N ALA A 49 11.06 -4.83 1.30
CA ALA A 49 11.77 -5.52 2.37
C ALA A 49 11.51 -7.04 2.36
N ASN A 50 10.28 -7.46 2.08
CA ASN A 50 9.94 -8.88 1.89
C ASN A 50 10.52 -9.49 0.62
N TYR A 51 10.70 -8.71 -0.45
CA TYR A 51 11.40 -9.19 -1.64
C TYR A 51 12.84 -9.60 -1.29
N PHE A 52 13.52 -8.81 -0.46
CA PHE A 52 14.85 -9.12 0.10
C PHE A 52 14.83 -10.08 1.30
N ASN A 53 13.68 -10.70 1.61
CA ASN A 53 13.47 -11.61 2.73
C ASN A 53 13.83 -11.02 4.11
N LEU A 54 13.75 -9.69 4.28
CA LEU A 54 14.00 -9.01 5.57
C LEU A 54 12.80 -9.09 6.51
N VAL A 55 11.59 -9.20 5.94
CA VAL A 55 10.32 -9.29 6.67
C VAL A 55 9.38 -10.25 5.95
N THR A 56 8.46 -10.88 6.68
CA THR A 56 7.40 -11.70 6.08
C THR A 56 6.17 -10.84 5.80
N VAL A 57 5.62 -10.90 4.58
CA VAL A 57 4.41 -10.16 4.20
C VAL A 57 3.15 -10.74 4.82
N VAL A 58 2.44 -9.90 5.56
CA VAL A 58 1.06 -10.13 5.99
C VAL A 58 0.13 -9.76 4.83
N THR A 59 -0.53 -10.76 4.24
CA THR A 59 -1.41 -10.58 3.07
C THR A 59 -2.86 -10.27 3.42
N ASN A 60 -3.20 -10.23 4.72
CA ASN A 60 -4.56 -9.99 5.18
C ASN A 60 -4.99 -8.53 4.93
N LYS A 61 -6.08 -8.36 4.19
CA LYS A 61 -6.66 -7.05 3.84
C LYS A 61 -7.05 -6.23 5.06
N LEU A 62 -7.60 -6.85 6.09
CA LEU A 62 -8.01 -6.16 7.32
C LEU A 62 -6.80 -5.54 8.02
N TYR A 63 -5.69 -6.28 8.14
CA TYR A 63 -4.47 -5.75 8.74
C TYR A 63 -3.85 -4.63 7.93
N MET A 64 -3.93 -4.69 6.59
CA MET A 64 -3.50 -3.57 5.74
C MET A 64 -4.35 -2.31 5.97
N VAL A 65 -5.67 -2.45 6.07
CA VAL A 65 -6.57 -1.31 6.36
C VAL A 65 -6.30 -0.74 7.75
N LEU A 66 -6.16 -1.61 8.77
CA LEU A 66 -5.84 -1.19 10.13
C LEU A 66 -4.50 -0.42 10.17
N PHE A 67 -3.50 -0.91 9.42
CA PHE A 67 -2.21 -0.24 9.29
C PHE A 67 -2.36 1.17 8.67
N MET A 68 -3.18 1.34 7.64
CA MET A 68 -3.43 2.66 7.03
C MET A 68 -4.10 3.61 8.04
N VAL A 69 -5.06 3.12 8.82
CA VAL A 69 -5.74 3.90 9.87
C VAL A 69 -4.74 4.33 10.95
N ILE A 70 -3.95 3.40 11.48
CA ILE A 70 -2.91 3.69 12.48
C ILE A 70 -1.89 4.70 11.94
N THR A 71 -1.44 4.51 10.70
CA THR A 71 -0.53 5.45 10.02
C THR A 71 -1.14 6.85 9.95
N GLY A 72 -2.44 6.95 9.66
CA GLY A 72 -3.17 8.22 9.66
C GLY A 72 -3.20 8.90 11.03
N PHE A 73 -3.47 8.15 12.10
CA PHE A 73 -3.45 8.68 13.46
C PHE A 73 -2.06 9.18 13.87
N ILE A 74 -1.01 8.39 13.59
CA ILE A 74 0.38 8.78 13.86
C ILE A 74 0.72 10.05 13.07
N ASN A 75 0.38 10.07 11.78
CA ASN A 75 0.67 11.21 10.92
C ASN A 75 0.01 12.49 11.44
N TYR A 76 -1.29 12.41 11.77
CA TYR A 76 -2.02 13.52 12.35
C TYR A 76 -1.35 14.02 13.64
N TYR A 77 -1.13 13.12 14.60
CA TYR A 77 -0.65 13.48 15.93
C TYR A 77 0.73 14.15 15.89
N PHE A 78 1.66 13.63 15.09
CA PHE A 78 3.05 14.10 15.09
C PHE A 78 3.31 15.26 14.12
N PHE A 79 2.60 15.33 12.99
CA PHE A 79 2.97 16.25 11.91
C PHE A 79 1.92 17.31 11.57
N ILE A 80 0.63 17.02 11.75
CA ILE A 80 -0.45 17.87 11.25
C ILE A 80 -1.13 18.66 12.37
N ARG A 81 -1.37 18.03 13.53
CA ARG A 81 -2.18 18.59 14.63
C ARG A 81 -1.76 20.01 15.03
N ASP A 82 -0.47 20.25 15.16
CA ASP A 82 0.05 21.54 15.62
C ASP A 82 0.24 22.56 14.47
N GLU A 83 -0.15 22.19 13.24
CA GLU A 83 -0.07 23.02 12.03
C GLU A 83 1.30 23.65 11.74
N LYS A 84 2.37 23.08 12.33
CA LYS A 84 3.74 23.59 12.26
C LYS A 84 4.19 23.84 10.82
N PHE A 85 3.68 23.07 9.87
CA PHE A 85 4.00 23.17 8.45
C PHE A 85 3.58 24.51 7.80
N LEU A 86 2.61 25.24 8.37
CA LEU A 86 2.21 26.57 7.91
C LEU A 86 3.22 27.66 8.31
N ASN A 87 3.96 27.44 9.40
CA ASN A 87 4.84 28.44 10.02
C ASN A 87 6.27 28.46 9.47
N TYR A 88 6.57 27.64 8.44
CA TYR A 88 7.92 27.57 7.84
C TYR A 88 8.19 28.64 6.78
N GLY A 89 7.24 29.55 6.53
CA GLY A 89 7.38 30.59 5.50
C GLY A 89 7.49 30.04 4.08
N PHE A 90 6.95 28.83 3.84
CA PHE A 90 6.96 28.21 2.52
C PHE A 90 6.19 29.06 1.51
N GLN A 91 6.71 29.13 0.29
CA GLN A 91 6.04 29.77 -0.82
C GLN A 91 5.57 28.73 -1.84
N LYS A 92 4.47 29.06 -2.52
CA LYS A 92 3.93 28.21 -3.58
C LYS A 92 4.76 28.38 -4.85
N ASP A 93 5.71 27.50 -5.09
CA ASP A 93 6.51 27.49 -6.32
C ASP A 93 6.07 26.41 -7.32
N LYS A 94 6.34 26.61 -8.61
CA LYS A 94 5.94 25.65 -9.66
C LYS A 94 6.80 24.37 -9.63
N LYS A 95 8.10 24.50 -9.34
CA LYS A 95 9.06 23.38 -9.38
C LYS A 95 8.75 22.31 -8.32
N GLY A 96 8.52 22.71 -7.08
CA GLY A 96 8.15 21.83 -5.98
C GLY A 96 6.82 21.12 -6.19
N GLY A 97 5.85 21.81 -6.81
CA GLY A 97 4.61 21.16 -7.25
C GLY A 97 4.87 20.04 -8.27
N VAL A 98 5.72 20.28 -9.26
CA VAL A 98 6.12 19.28 -10.26
C VAL A 98 6.85 18.11 -9.61
N TYR A 99 7.77 18.36 -8.67
CA TYR A 99 8.46 17.29 -7.96
C TYR A 99 7.51 16.37 -7.18
N ILE A 100 6.49 16.93 -6.53
CA ILE A 100 5.49 16.13 -5.81
C ILE A 100 4.70 15.26 -6.80
N ILE A 101 4.30 15.80 -7.96
CA ILE A 101 3.58 15.04 -8.98
C ILE A 101 4.44 13.90 -9.53
N ILE A 102 5.70 14.19 -9.89
CA ILE A 102 6.65 13.18 -10.36
C ILE A 102 6.81 12.09 -9.31
N TYR A 103 6.98 12.46 -8.04
CA TYR A 103 7.07 11.50 -6.94
C TYR A 103 5.82 10.61 -6.83
N MET A 104 4.61 11.16 -6.92
CA MET A 104 3.37 10.37 -6.89
C MET A 104 3.28 9.40 -8.06
N ILE A 105 3.69 9.81 -9.26
CA ILE A 105 3.72 8.95 -10.46
C ILE A 105 4.73 7.82 -10.25
N LEU A 106 5.94 8.12 -9.80
CA LEU A 106 6.98 7.12 -9.52
C LEU A 106 6.52 6.14 -8.43
N LEU A 107 5.87 6.63 -7.38
CA LEU A 107 5.29 5.80 -6.34
C LEU A 107 4.24 4.84 -6.93
N GLY A 108 3.31 5.34 -7.74
CA GLY A 108 2.31 4.51 -8.41
C GLY A 108 2.91 3.43 -9.31
N ILE A 109 3.86 3.80 -10.17
CA ILE A 109 4.56 2.85 -11.06
C ILE A 109 5.31 1.80 -10.22
N SER A 110 6.00 2.22 -9.17
CA SER A 110 6.74 1.29 -8.31
C SER A 110 5.82 0.27 -7.65
N LEU A 111 4.66 0.68 -7.14
CA LEU A 111 3.68 -0.22 -6.54
C LEU A 111 3.14 -1.24 -7.54
N ILE A 112 2.89 -0.84 -8.79
CA ILE A 112 2.46 -1.76 -9.85
C ILE A 112 3.54 -2.81 -10.13
N ILE A 113 4.79 -2.38 -10.31
CA ILE A 113 5.93 -3.27 -10.57
C ILE A 113 6.09 -4.25 -9.41
N ILE A 114 6.15 -3.74 -8.19
CA ILE A 114 6.35 -4.53 -6.97
C ILE A 114 5.20 -5.50 -6.76
N SER A 115 3.95 -5.08 -6.96
CA SER A 115 2.77 -5.95 -6.86
C SER A 115 2.82 -7.10 -7.87
N ASN A 116 3.28 -6.83 -9.10
CA ASN A 116 3.44 -7.87 -10.11
C ASN A 116 4.54 -8.87 -9.76
N ILE A 117 5.67 -8.40 -9.24
CA ILE A 117 6.76 -9.27 -8.75
C ILE A 117 6.27 -10.13 -7.58
N ASN A 118 5.61 -9.52 -6.60
CA ASN A 118 5.12 -10.23 -5.42
C ASN A 118 4.05 -11.28 -5.79
N ARG A 119 3.16 -10.97 -6.75
CA ARG A 119 2.21 -11.95 -7.30
C ARG A 119 2.94 -13.14 -7.92
N LYS A 120 3.94 -12.90 -8.77
CA LYS A 120 4.74 -13.99 -9.38
C LYS A 120 5.41 -14.87 -8.32
N LYS A 121 6.04 -14.27 -7.30
CA LYS A 121 6.68 -14.99 -6.18
C LYS A 121 5.67 -15.90 -5.45
N ILE A 122 4.49 -15.37 -5.10
CA ILE A 122 3.42 -16.14 -4.44
C ILE A 122 2.94 -17.30 -5.33
N PHE A 123 2.79 -17.08 -6.64
CA PHE A 123 2.39 -18.15 -7.57
C PHE A 123 3.45 -19.24 -7.71
N GLU A 124 4.73 -18.88 -7.78
CA GLU A 124 5.84 -19.83 -7.83
C GLU A 124 5.98 -20.63 -6.53
N GLU A 125 5.86 -19.96 -5.38
CA GLU A 125 5.90 -20.60 -4.07
C GLU A 125 4.75 -21.60 -3.88
N ARG A 126 3.53 -21.24 -4.30
CA ARG A 126 2.39 -22.18 -4.34
C ARG A 126 2.64 -23.36 -5.26
N ARG A 127 3.22 -23.16 -6.44
CA ARG A 127 3.55 -24.26 -7.37
C ARG A 127 4.59 -25.21 -6.77
N ARG A 128 5.63 -24.68 -6.12
CA ARG A 128 6.66 -25.51 -5.46
C ARG A 128 6.09 -26.29 -4.27
N ASN A 129 5.22 -25.68 -3.47
CA ASN A 129 4.61 -26.37 -2.34
C ASN A 129 3.61 -27.45 -2.80
N LEU A 130 2.83 -27.20 -3.85
CA LEU A 130 1.97 -28.22 -4.46
C LEU A 130 2.77 -29.42 -5.02
N SER A 131 3.98 -29.20 -5.56
CA SER A 131 4.84 -30.31 -5.99
C SER A 131 5.44 -31.14 -4.85
N ILE A 132 5.44 -30.62 -3.61
CA ILE A 132 5.92 -31.33 -2.42
C ILE A 132 4.74 -32.08 -1.74
N GLU A 133 3.52 -31.55 -1.83
CA GLU A 133 2.31 -32.14 -1.23
C GLU A 133 1.59 -33.14 -2.16
N GLN A 134 1.95 -33.23 -3.45
CA GLN A 134 1.42 -34.23 -4.38
C GLN A 134 2.28 -35.50 -4.46
N ILE A 135 2.38 -36.22 -3.33
CA ILE A 135 2.43 -37.69 -3.34
C ILE A 135 1.37 -38.21 -2.35
N GLU A 136 0.13 -37.76 -2.51
CA GLU A 136 -0.97 -38.70 -2.42
C GLU A 136 -1.76 -38.55 -3.73
N PRO A 137 -1.85 -39.60 -4.56
CA PRO A 137 -2.70 -39.55 -5.73
C PRO A 137 -4.11 -39.31 -5.22
N GLY A 138 -4.65 -38.11 -5.45
CA GLY A 138 -6.02 -37.78 -5.11
C GLY A 138 -6.91 -38.90 -5.61
N LYS A 139 -7.67 -39.53 -4.70
CA LYS A 139 -8.57 -40.64 -5.03
C LYS A 139 -9.37 -40.26 -6.26
N SER A 140 -9.03 -40.90 -7.37
CA SER A 140 -9.74 -40.71 -8.62
C SER A 140 -11.13 -41.28 -8.43
N LEU A 141 -12.15 -40.41 -8.56
CA LEU A 141 -13.56 -40.82 -8.62
C LEU A 141 -13.76 -41.95 -9.65
N ILE A 142 -12.97 -41.96 -10.72
CA ILE A 142 -13.00 -43.02 -11.75
C ILE A 142 -12.51 -44.34 -11.17
N GLY A 143 -11.46 -44.34 -10.33
CA GLY A 143 -10.96 -45.54 -9.67
C GLY A 143 -11.96 -46.12 -8.67
N ASP A 144 -12.68 -45.26 -7.95
CA ASP A 144 -13.72 -45.69 -7.00
C ASP A 144 -14.97 -46.23 -7.73
N ILE A 145 -15.34 -45.64 -8.87
CA ILE A 145 -16.44 -46.14 -9.73
C ILE A 145 -16.09 -47.51 -10.33
N VAL A 146 -14.87 -47.70 -10.85
CA VAL A 146 -14.43 -48.98 -11.42
C VAL A 146 -14.45 -50.09 -10.36
N LYS A 147 -13.93 -49.82 -9.16
CA LYS A 147 -13.96 -50.80 -8.05
C LYS A 147 -15.38 -51.14 -7.59
N TRP A 148 -16.30 -50.18 -7.64
CA TRP A 148 -17.70 -50.42 -7.29
C TRP A 148 -18.40 -51.32 -8.31
N VAL A 149 -18.10 -51.14 -9.61
CA VAL A 149 -18.65 -51.99 -10.68
C VAL A 149 -18.09 -53.41 -10.59
N GLU A 150 -16.79 -53.59 -10.37
CA GLU A 150 -16.17 -54.91 -10.20
C GLU A 150 -16.68 -55.69 -8.98
N LYS A 151 -17.18 -54.99 -7.95
CA LYS A 151 -17.69 -55.62 -6.73
C LYS A 151 -19.16 -56.05 -6.85
N ASN A 152 -19.92 -55.47 -7.79
CA ASN A 152 -21.36 -55.68 -7.93
C ASN A 152 -21.76 -56.38 -9.24
N ASN A 153 -20.79 -56.86 -10.01
CA ASN A 153 -20.94 -57.80 -11.12
C ASN A 153 -20.15 -59.08 -10.81
#